data_AF-A0A3N5TDW7-F1
#
_entry.id   AF-A0A3N5TDW7-F1
#
_cell.length_a   1.000
_cell.length_b   1.000
_cell.length_c   1.000
_cell.angle_alpha   90.00
_cell.angle_beta   90.00
_cell.angle_gamma   90.00
#
_symmetry.space_group_name_H-M   'P 1'
#
loop_
_entity.id
_entity.type
_entity.pdbx_description
1 polymer ?
#
loop_
_entity_poly.entity_id
_entity_poly.type
_entity_poly.pdbx_seq_one_letter_code
_entity_poly.pdbx_strand_id
1 'polypeptide(L)'
;MKGLGKFLLFFSIVLLSVSVFHSCGQAPTEEITMTICYWGSPAEDTAIEAALDAFEKANSGIKAVPMYIPGDISGVEYASKMRALAQANQLPD
;
A
#
# COMPACT_ATOMS: atom_id res chain seq x y z
N MET A 1 27.22 -36.03 30.85
CA MET A 1 25.99 -35.40 30.31
C MET A 1 25.99 -33.91 30.68
N LYS A 2 26.54 -33.07 29.81
CA LYS A 2 26.57 -31.60 29.94
C LYS A 2 26.04 -31.07 28.62
N GLY A 3 24.88 -30.42 28.60
CA GLY A 3 24.43 -29.78 27.36
C GLY A 3 22.94 -29.46 27.20
N LEU A 4 22.04 -29.92 28.09
CA LEU A 4 20.60 -29.81 27.79
C LEU A 4 19.90 -28.57 28.37
N GLY A 5 20.56 -27.80 29.25
CA GLY A 5 19.92 -26.69 29.97
C GLY A 5 20.07 -25.28 29.37
N LYS A 6 20.92 -25.09 28.36
CA LYS A 6 21.23 -23.75 27.81
C LYS A 6 20.57 -23.44 26.46
N PHE A 7 19.93 -24.43 25.83
CA PHE A 7 19.27 -24.23 24.53
C PHE A 7 17.82 -23.78 24.67
N LEU A 8 17.15 -24.09 25.79
CA LEU A 8 15.75 -23.70 26.01
C LEU A 8 15.56 -22.25 26.50
N LEU A 9 16.60 -21.60 27.03
CA LEU A 9 16.44 -20.24 27.60
C LEU A 9 16.46 -19.12 26.55
N PHE A 10 16.99 -19.39 25.35
CA PHE A 10 17.07 -18.39 24.28
C PHE A 10 15.82 -18.33 23.39
N PHE A 11 15.00 -19.39 23.37
CA PHE A 11 13.76 -19.39 22.59
C PHE A 11 12.63 -18.59 23.25
N SER A 12 12.71 -18.33 24.56
CA SER A 12 11.65 -17.64 25.30
C SER A 12 11.73 -16.10 25.24
N ILE A 13 12.88 -15.53 24.83
CA ILE A 13 13.10 -14.06 24.85
C ILE A 13 12.80 -13.42 23.49
N VAL A 14 12.84 -14.18 22.39
CA VAL A 14 12.59 -13.63 21.03
C VAL A 14 11.08 -13.54 20.71
N LEU A 15 10.22 -14.19 21.50
CA LEU A 15 8.76 -14.22 21.29
C LEU A 15 7.99 -13.14 22.08
N LEU A 16 8.67 -12.20 22.77
CA LEU A 16 8.05 -11.32 23.77
C LEU A 16 8.25 -9.80 23.53
N SER A 17 8.41 -9.33 22.29
CA SER A 17 8.67 -7.90 22.04
C SER A 17 7.93 -7.23 20.87
N VAL A 18 6.89 -7.84 20.27
CA VAL A 18 6.07 -7.14 19.25
C VAL A 18 4.57 -7.23 19.53
N SER A 19 4.17 -6.91 20.77
CA SER A 19 2.74 -6.86 21.11
C SER A 19 2.43 -5.70 22.05
N VAL A 20 2.63 -4.48 21.56
CA VAL A 20 2.29 -3.24 22.30
C VAL A 20 1.82 -2.17 21.30
N PHE A 21 0.51 -2.17 21.08
CA PHE A 21 -0.41 -1.08 20.70
C PHE A 21 -0.27 -0.36 19.34
N HIS A 22 -1.27 -0.56 18.49
CA HIS A 22 -2.16 0.51 18.00
C HIS A 22 -3.58 -0.07 17.86
N SER A 23 -4.32 -0.17 18.96
CA SER A 23 -5.78 -0.22 18.92
C SER A 23 -6.27 1.03 19.61
N CYS A 24 -6.30 2.13 18.86
CA CYS A 24 -7.01 3.34 19.26
C CYS A 24 -8.36 3.29 18.55
N GLY A 25 -9.42 3.20 19.36
CA GLY A 25 -10.83 3.46 19.05
C GLY A 25 -11.25 3.42 17.58
N GLN A 26 -11.94 2.35 17.22
CA GLN A 26 -12.75 2.28 16.01
C GLN A 26 -13.92 3.27 16.13
N ALA A 27 -13.70 4.50 15.70
CA ALA A 27 -14.77 5.33 15.16
C ALA A 27 -15.33 4.62 13.91
N PRO A 28 -16.62 4.75 13.57
CA PRO A 28 -17.10 4.29 12.28
C PRO A 28 -16.47 5.20 11.23
N THR A 29 -15.27 4.84 10.77
CA THR A 29 -14.56 5.54 9.70
C THR A 29 -15.22 5.12 8.41
N GLU A 30 -15.98 6.02 7.79
CA GLU A 30 -16.32 5.87 6.37
C GLU A 30 -15.03 5.49 5.62
N GLU A 31 -15.07 4.38 4.90
CA GLU A 31 -13.94 3.93 4.09
C GLU A 31 -13.67 5.01 3.02
N ILE A 32 -12.54 5.70 3.14
CA ILE A 32 -12.12 6.71 2.17
C ILE A 32 -11.52 5.96 0.99
N THR A 33 -12.18 6.02 -0.16
CA THR A 33 -11.64 5.50 -1.41
C THR A 33 -10.96 6.63 -2.17
N MET A 34 -9.69 6.45 -2.53
CA MET A 34 -8.91 7.37 -3.36
C MET A 34 -8.45 6.64 -4.62
N THR A 35 -8.58 7.27 -5.77
CA THR A 35 -8.11 6.78 -7.06
C THR A 35 -6.76 7.42 -7.38
N ILE A 36 -5.73 6.60 -7.59
CA ILE A 36 -4.39 7.09 -7.95
C ILE A 36 -4.11 6.71 -9.39
N CYS A 37 -4.03 7.72 -10.27
CA CYS A 37 -3.70 7.52 -11.67
C CYS A 37 -2.21 7.70 -11.93
N TYR A 38 -1.62 6.76 -12.66
CA TYR A 38 -0.19 6.75 -12.99
C TYR A 38 0.08 6.04 -14.32
N TRP A 39 1.30 6.18 -14.81
CA TRP A 39 1.82 5.47 -15.97
C TRP A 39 3.25 5.00 -15.68
N GLY A 40 3.75 4.08 -16.49
CA GLY A 40 5.09 3.52 -16.34
C GLY A 40 5.24 2.22 -17.10
N SER A 41 6.38 1.56 -16.90
CA SER A 41 6.61 0.19 -17.34
C SER A 41 5.82 -0.82 -16.50
N PRO A 42 5.64 -2.06 -16.97
CA PRO A 42 5.02 -3.13 -16.17
C PRO A 42 5.73 -3.40 -14.83
N ALA A 43 7.05 -3.16 -14.76
CA ALA A 43 7.81 -3.30 -13.53
C ALA A 43 7.48 -2.18 -12.53
N GLU A 44 7.28 -0.96 -13.01
CA GLU A 44 6.84 0.17 -12.18
C GLU A 44 5.39 -0.02 -11.72
N ASP A 45 4.50 -0.53 -12.57
CA ASP A 45 3.14 -0.89 -12.20
C ASP A 45 3.10 -1.88 -11.03
N THR A 46 3.86 -2.98 -11.14
CA THR A 46 3.99 -3.98 -10.06
C THR A 46 4.55 -3.36 -8.77
N ALA A 47 5.52 -2.45 -8.88
CA ALA A 47 6.12 -1.78 -7.73
C ALA A 47 5.14 -0.82 -7.05
N ILE A 48 4.31 -0.12 -7.83
CA ILE A 48 3.28 0.78 -7.33
C ILE A 48 2.17 -0.01 -6.64
N GLU A 49 1.68 -1.10 -7.23
CA GLU A 49 0.68 -1.97 -6.59
C GLU A 49 1.15 -2.48 -5.23
N ALA A 50 2.41 -2.92 -5.11
CA ALA A 50 2.98 -3.34 -3.84
C ALA A 50 3.08 -2.19 -2.82
N ALA A 51 3.38 -0.98 -3.28
CA ALA A 51 3.42 0.21 -2.43
C ALA A 51 2.03 0.61 -1.93
N LEU A 52 1.00 0.52 -2.79
CA LEU A 52 -0.39 0.79 -2.43
C LEU A 52 -0.93 -0.23 -1.43
N ASP A 53 -0.65 -1.52 -1.61
CA ASP A 53 -1.01 -2.56 -0.65
C ASP A 53 -0.34 -2.34 0.72
N ALA A 54 0.93 -1.96 0.74
CA ALA A 54 1.61 -1.60 1.99
C ALA A 54 1.00 -0.35 2.64
N PHE A 55 0.59 0.64 1.85
CA PHE A 55 -0.07 1.86 2.32
C PHE A 55 -1.44 1.55 2.94
N GLU A 56 -2.29 0.76 2.28
CA GLU A 56 -3.61 0.36 2.79
C GLU A 56 -3.48 -0.40 4.12
N LYS A 57 -2.51 -1.32 4.22
CA LYS A 57 -2.23 -2.05 5.47
C LYS A 57 -1.81 -1.14 6.63
N ALA A 58 -1.10 -0.05 6.32
CA ALA A 58 -0.66 0.92 7.31
C ALA A 58 -1.76 1.93 7.69
N ASN A 59 -2.80 2.09 6.87
CA ASN A 59 -3.82 3.11 7.02
C ASN A 59 -5.22 2.48 6.97
N SER A 60 -5.65 1.93 8.10
CA SER A 60 -6.98 1.34 8.23
C SER A 60 -8.07 2.36 7.88
N GLY A 61 -8.96 2.00 6.95
CA GLY A 61 -10.06 2.86 6.51
C GLY A 61 -9.76 3.67 5.24
N ILE A 62 -8.57 3.52 4.63
CA ILE A 62 -8.28 4.07 3.30
C ILE A 62 -8.11 2.93 2.29
N LYS A 63 -8.76 3.08 1.14
CA LYS A 63 -8.60 2.23 -0.03
C LYS A 63 -8.00 3.03 -1.18
N ALA A 64 -6.85 2.63 -1.67
CA ALA A 64 -6.15 3.27 -2.77
C ALA A 64 -6.34 2.44 -4.05
N VAL A 65 -7.23 2.91 -4.93
CA VAL A 65 -7.57 2.25 -6.20
C VAL A 65 -6.60 2.71 -7.29
N PRO A 66 -5.73 1.84 -7.81
CA PRO A 66 -4.85 2.19 -8.92
C PRO A 66 -5.65 2.37 -10.21
N MET A 67 -5.36 3.45 -10.94
CA MET A 67 -5.75 3.66 -12.33
C MET A 67 -4.49 3.71 -13.19
N TYR A 68 -3.93 2.53 -13.47
CA TYR A 68 -2.79 2.41 -14.36
C TYR A 68 -3.21 2.72 -15.80
N ILE A 69 -2.49 3.65 -16.43
CA ILE A 69 -2.57 3.92 -17.87
C ILE A 69 -1.38 3.24 -18.52
N PRO A 70 -1.59 2.12 -19.23
CA PRO A 70 -0.57 1.57 -20.11
C PRO A 70 -0.29 2.62 -21.18
N GLY A 71 0.99 2.89 -21.45
CA GLY A 71 1.38 3.86 -22.46
C GLY A 71 2.87 3.85 -22.72
N ASP A 72 3.30 4.60 -23.72
CA ASP A 72 4.70 4.75 -24.04
C ASP A 72 5.49 5.40 -22.89
N ILE A 73 6.81 5.21 -22.88
CA ILE A 73 7.72 5.86 -21.93
C ILE A 73 7.62 7.40 -22.02
N SER A 74 7.08 7.93 -23.13
CA SER A 74 6.97 9.36 -23.37
C SER A 74 5.84 10.03 -22.57
N GLY A 75 4.87 9.25 -22.05
CA GLY A 75 3.76 9.76 -21.23
C GLY A 75 2.71 10.52 -22.05
N VAL A 76 2.75 10.44 -23.38
CA VAL A 76 1.80 11.14 -24.25
C VAL A 76 0.38 10.61 -24.06
N GLU A 77 0.21 9.30 -23.93
CA GLU A 77 -1.10 8.69 -23.69
C GLU A 77 -1.66 9.06 -22.31
N TYR A 78 -0.80 9.09 -21.29
CA TYR A 78 -1.16 9.56 -19.95
C TYR A 78 -1.65 11.01 -20.00
N ALA A 79 -0.87 11.92 -20.62
CA ALA A 79 -1.24 13.32 -20.72
C ALA A 79 -2.55 13.54 -21.50
N SER A 80 -2.78 12.75 -22.55
CA SER A 80 -4.02 12.79 -23.33
C SER A 80 -5.22 12.38 -22.47
N LYS A 81 -5.13 11.27 -21.74
CA LYS A 81 -6.20 10.79 -20.86
C LYS A 81 -6.48 11.75 -19.71
N MET A 82 -5.45 12.30 -19.06
CA MET A 82 -5.63 13.28 -17.98
C MET A 82 -6.32 14.56 -18.46
N ARG A 83 -6.01 15.03 -19.68
CA ARG A 83 -6.74 16.17 -20.28
C ARG A 83 -8.22 15.83 -20.54
N ALA A 84 -8.52 14.63 -21.03
CA ALA A 84 -9.89 14.20 -21.26
C ALA A 84 -10.68 14.11 -19.93
N LEU A 85 -10.08 13.55 -18.88
CA LEU A 85 -10.67 13.49 -17.54
C LEU A 85 -10.88 14.88 -16.94
N ALA A 86 -9.92 15.80 -17.13
CA ALA A 86 -10.07 17.19 -16.71
C ALA A 86 -11.25 17.89 -17.40
N GLN A 87 -11.40 17.70 -18.72
CA GLN A 87 -12.52 18.26 -19.48
C GLN A 87 -13.87 17.68 -19.06
N ALA A 88 -13.88 16.43 -18.58
CA ALA A 88 -15.06 15.76 -18.06
C ALA A 88 -15.37 16.07 -16.58
N ASN A 89 -14.52 16.83 -15.87
CA ASN A 89 -14.55 16.97 -14.41
C ASN A 89 -14.52 15.61 -13.68
N GLN A 90 -13.70 14.68 -14.16
CA GLN A 90 -13.54 13.31 -13.66
C GLN A 90 -12.08 13.00 -13.34
N LEU A 91 -11.33 13.99 -12.85
CA LEU A 91 -9.96 13.73 -12.42
C LEU A 91 -9.94 12.74 -11.25
N PRO A 92 -8.93 11.84 -11.20
CA PRO A 92 -8.63 11.06 -10.01
C PRO A 92 -8.26 12.00 -8.84
N ASP A 93 -8.28 11.46 -7.63
CA ASP A 93 -8.05 12.18 -6.36
C ASP A 93 -6.70 12.92 -6.29
#